data_AF-A0A815YNM0-F1
#
_entry.id   AF-A0A815YNM0-F1
#
_cell.length_a   1.000
_cell.length_b   1.000
_cell.length_c   1.000
_cell.angle_alpha   90.00
_cell.angle_beta   90.00
_cell.angle_gamma   90.00
#
_symmetry.space_group_name_H-M   'P 1'
#
loop_
_entity.id
_entity.type
_entity.pdbx_description
1 polymer ?
#
loop_
_entity_poly.entity_id
_entity_poly.type
_entity_poly.pdbx_seq_one_letter_code
_entity_poly.pdbx_strand_id
1 'polypeptide(L)'
;MKSDSRVVERLIKHGLKVIFPNEEEIVQLNEIIMKELSFNIFTEESKQTFLKVIQRLSDEQNVEGIVLGCTEIPLLVKQSDIPHIPLFDSTQLHAQLAVDYQLGRQNIEAFLP
;
A
#
# COMPACT_ATOMS: atom_id res chain seq x y z
N MET A 1 9.66 12.00 9.82
CA MET A 1 9.55 10.60 9.37
C MET A 1 9.27 10.42 7.86
N LYS A 2 9.09 11.49 7.07
CA LYS A 2 8.79 11.38 5.61
C LYS A 2 10.02 11.36 4.69
N SER A 3 11.21 11.71 5.19
CA SER A 3 12.42 11.98 4.38
C SER A 3 13.42 10.83 4.21
N ASP A 4 13.35 9.76 5.02
CA ASP A 4 14.35 8.66 4.99
C ASP A 4 13.79 7.32 4.49
N SER A 5 12.58 7.30 3.92
CA SER A 5 11.99 6.06 3.39
C SER A 5 12.56 5.71 2.02
N ARG A 6 13.31 4.61 1.96
CA ARG A 6 13.86 4.05 0.71
C ARG A 6 12.79 3.77 -0.35
N VAL A 7 11.60 3.31 0.07
CA VAL A 7 10.49 3.01 -0.84
C VAL A 7 10.00 4.30 -1.49
N VAL A 8 9.82 5.36 -0.69
CA VAL A 8 9.33 6.66 -1.15
C VAL A 8 10.33 7.30 -2.10
N GLU A 9 11.61 7.28 -1.75
CA GLU A 9 12.69 7.76 -2.62
C GLU A 9 12.67 7.03 -3.97
N ARG A 10 12.49 5.70 -3.95
CA ARG A 10 12.44 4.89 -5.17
C ARG A 10 11.22 5.23 -6.04
N LEU A 11 10.05 5.43 -5.45
CA LEU A 11 8.84 5.82 -6.19
C LEU A 11 9.01 7.21 -6.82
N ILE A 12 9.58 8.17 -6.09
CA ILE A 12 9.88 9.52 -6.61
C ILE A 12 10.86 9.46 -7.78
N LYS A 13 11.89 8.60 -7.71
CA LYS A 13 12.84 8.38 -8.82
C LYS A 13 12.18 7.84 -10.09
N HIS A 14 11.03 7.17 -9.98
CA HIS A 14 10.22 6.72 -11.12
C HIS A 14 9.15 7.75 -11.54
N GLY A 15 9.23 9.00 -11.06
CA GLY A 15 8.32 10.07 -11.43
C GLY A 15 6.97 10.07 -10.70
N LEU A 16 6.82 9.24 -9.66
CA LEU A 16 5.57 9.16 -8.89
C LEU A 16 5.54 10.20 -7.77
N LYS A 17 4.39 10.87 -7.61
CA LYS A 17 4.11 11.70 -6.44
C LYS A 17 3.53 10.82 -5.33
N VAL A 18 4.21 10.78 -4.18
CA VAL A 18 3.76 9.99 -3.03
C VAL A 18 2.98 10.88 -2.05
N ILE A 19 1.78 10.43 -1.68
CA ILE A 19 0.88 11.10 -0.74
C ILE A 19 0.69 10.18 0.46
N PHE A 20 0.64 10.76 1.65
CA PHE A 20 0.44 10.04 2.90
C PHE A 20 -0.88 10.46 3.57
N PRO A 21 -1.46 9.59 4.40
CA PRO A 21 -2.45 10.02 5.39
C PRO A 21 -1.87 11.13 6.29
N ASN A 22 -2.75 11.82 7.02
CA ASN A 22 -2.32 12.79 8.03
C ASN A 22 -1.68 12.07 9.24
N GLU A 23 -1.07 12.82 10.17
CA GLU A 23 -0.31 12.21 11.28
C GLU A 23 -1.19 11.39 12.23
N GLU A 24 -2.41 11.86 12.52
CA GLU A 24 -3.37 11.17 13.37
C GLU A 24 -3.81 9.84 12.73
N GLU A 25 -4.11 9.86 11.44
CA GLU A 25 -4.46 8.67 10.68
C GLU A 25 -3.29 7.67 10.62
N ILE A 26 -2.04 8.14 10.43
CA ILE A 26 -0.87 7.26 10.43
C ILE A 26 -0.75 6.54 11.77
N VAL A 27 -0.91 7.26 12.89
CA VAL A 27 -0.88 6.66 14.22
C VAL A 27 -2.00 5.63 14.37
N GLN A 28 -3.23 5.99 14.03
CA GLN A 28 -4.39 5.10 14.12
C GLN A 28 -4.22 3.82 13.29
N LEU A 29 -3.84 3.95 12.02
CA LEU A 29 -3.63 2.82 11.13
C LEU A 29 -2.48 1.92 11.63
N ASN A 30 -1.39 2.51 12.12
CA ASN A 30 -0.29 1.75 12.69
C ASN A 30 -0.70 1.01 13.97
N GLU A 31 -1.52 1.61 14.83
CA GLU A 31 -2.06 0.90 16.00
C GLU A 31 -2.91 -0.31 15.60
N ILE A 32 -3.78 -0.18 14.59
CA ILE A 32 -4.55 -1.30 14.04
C ILE A 32 -3.61 -2.39 13.52
N ILE A 33 -2.61 -2.03 12.70
CA ILE A 33 -1.65 -3.00 12.15
C ILE A 33 -0.97 -3.77 13.29
N MET A 34 -0.40 -3.04 14.26
CA MET A 34 0.44 -3.62 15.30
C MET A 34 -0.35 -4.38 16.38
N LYS A 35 -1.54 -3.91 16.74
CA LYS A 35 -2.35 -4.50 17.84
C LYS A 35 -3.38 -5.51 17.34
N GLU A 36 -3.80 -5.45 16.09
CA GLU A 36 -4.81 -6.34 15.52
C GLU A 36 -4.25 -7.22 14.40
N LEU A 37 -3.79 -6.61 13.30
CA LEU A 37 -3.49 -7.38 12.09
C LEU A 37 -2.30 -8.33 12.28
N SER A 38 -1.25 -7.90 12.97
CA SER A 38 -0.10 -8.74 13.33
C SER A 38 -0.46 -9.91 14.26
N PHE A 39 -1.62 -9.87 14.91
CA PHE A 39 -2.18 -10.95 15.73
C PHE A 39 -3.33 -11.69 15.04
N ASN A 40 -3.48 -11.54 13.72
CA ASN A 40 -4.51 -12.19 12.91
C ASN A 40 -5.94 -11.82 13.35
N ILE A 41 -6.11 -10.61 13.89
CA ILE A 41 -7.41 -10.04 14.26
C ILE A 41 -7.83 -9.10 13.14
N PHE A 42 -8.90 -9.46 12.42
CA PHE A 42 -9.44 -8.66 11.31
C PHE A 42 -10.88 -8.29 11.61
N THR A 43 -11.10 -7.03 11.96
CA THR A 43 -12.42 -6.52 12.33
C THR A 43 -12.99 -5.64 11.21
N GLU A 44 -14.32 -5.57 11.15
CA GLU A 44 -14.98 -4.65 10.22
C GLU A 44 -14.71 -3.19 10.58
N GLU A 45 -14.59 -2.87 11.87
CA GLU A 45 -14.21 -1.52 12.33
C GLU A 45 -12.83 -1.07 11.83
N SER A 46 -11.84 -1.96 11.93
CA SER A 46 -10.51 -1.72 11.39
C SER A 46 -10.55 -1.55 9.88
N LYS A 47 -11.28 -2.40 9.16
CA LYS A 47 -11.47 -2.24 7.70
C LYS A 47 -12.07 -0.88 7.37
N GLN A 48 -13.17 -0.50 8.03
CA GLN A 48 -13.84 0.78 7.82
C GLN A 48 -12.93 1.96 8.10
N THR A 49 -12.03 1.85 9.08
CA THR A 49 -11.00 2.87 9.34
C THR A 49 -10.07 3.04 8.14
N PHE A 50 -9.53 1.94 7.59
CA PHE A 50 -8.71 1.98 6.38
C PHE A 50 -9.46 2.56 5.18
N LEU A 51 -10.69 2.11 4.94
CA LEU A 51 -11.51 2.56 3.82
C LEU A 51 -11.83 4.06 3.90
N LYS A 52 -12.11 4.60 5.08
CA LYS A 52 -12.33 6.04 5.29
C LYS A 52 -11.10 6.87 4.94
N VAL A 53 -9.91 6.44 5.35
CA VAL A 53 -8.66 7.14 5.02
C VAL A 53 -8.41 7.10 3.52
N ILE A 54 -8.60 5.95 2.88
CA ILE A 54 -8.43 5.83 1.42
C ILE A 54 -9.43 6.71 0.67
N GLN A 55 -10.71 6.71 1.06
CA GLN A 55 -11.73 7.54 0.44
C GLN A 55 -11.40 9.03 0.59
N ARG A 56 -11.02 9.48 1.78
CA ARG A 56 -10.60 10.88 2.00
C ARG A 56 -9.43 11.26 1.10
N LEU A 57 -8.40 10.42 1.03
CA LEU A 57 -7.24 10.66 0.17
C LEU A 57 -7.65 10.73 -1.30
N SER A 58 -8.54 9.84 -1.75
CA SER A 58 -9.10 9.86 -3.10
C SER A 58 -9.77 11.19 -3.42
N ASP A 59 -10.71 11.58 -2.56
CA ASP A 59 -11.58 12.74 -2.80
C ASP A 59 -10.82 14.06 -2.72
N GLU A 60 -9.87 14.18 -1.79
CA GLU A 60 -9.15 15.44 -1.54
C GLU A 60 -7.89 15.59 -2.39
N GLN A 61 -7.23 14.49 -2.76
CA GLN A 61 -5.90 14.53 -3.36
C GLN A 61 -5.83 13.88 -4.76
N ASN A 62 -6.94 13.38 -5.29
CA ASN A 62 -7.01 12.68 -6.59
C ASN A 62 -5.96 11.58 -6.72
N VAL A 63 -5.81 10.73 -5.69
CA VAL A 63 -4.88 9.60 -5.78
C VAL A 63 -5.33 8.60 -6.83
N GLU A 64 -4.42 8.27 -7.74
CA GLU A 64 -4.67 7.36 -8.87
C GLU A 64 -4.42 5.89 -8.49
N GLY A 65 -3.96 5.64 -7.27
CA GLY A 65 -3.61 4.30 -6.80
C GLY A 65 -3.17 4.27 -5.34
N ILE A 66 -3.36 3.13 -4.68
CA ILE A 66 -2.99 2.93 -3.27
C ILE A 66 -2.01 1.77 -3.16
N VAL A 67 -0.84 2.03 -2.58
CA VAL A 67 0.14 0.98 -2.26
C VAL A 67 -0.20 0.36 -0.91
N LEU A 68 -0.47 -0.94 -0.90
CA LEU A 68 -0.62 -1.73 0.34
C LEU A 68 0.79 -2.15 0.79
N GLY A 69 1.43 -1.24 1.55
CA GLY A 69 2.85 -1.34 1.90
C GLY A 69 3.18 -2.24 3.10
N CYS A 70 2.18 -2.82 3.76
CA CYS A 70 2.35 -3.82 4.82
C CYS A 70 1.68 -5.11 4.37
N THR A 71 2.31 -6.26 4.61
CA THR A 71 1.89 -7.56 4.06
C THR A 71 0.52 -8.03 4.58
N GLU A 72 0.06 -7.47 5.70
CA GLU A 72 -1.19 -7.79 6.37
C GLU A 72 -2.37 -6.97 5.86
N ILE A 73 -2.13 -5.77 5.33
CA ILE A 73 -3.20 -4.88 4.84
C ILE A 73 -4.02 -5.55 3.70
N PRO A 74 -3.39 -6.23 2.72
CA PRO A 74 -4.13 -6.97 1.69
C PRO A 74 -5.05 -8.06 2.24
N LEU A 75 -4.86 -8.53 3.48
CA LEU A 75 -5.75 -9.50 4.11
C LEU A 75 -7.04 -8.83 4.62
N LEU A 76 -6.96 -7.56 5.02
CA LEU A 76 -8.08 -6.76 5.54
C LEU A 76 -8.88 -6.04 4.43
N VAL A 77 -8.18 -5.37 3.51
CA VAL A 77 -8.76 -4.51 2.47
C VAL A 77 -8.58 -5.17 1.10
N LYS A 78 -9.67 -5.28 0.34
CA LYS A 78 -9.71 -5.94 -0.97
C LYS A 78 -10.07 -4.95 -2.07
N GLN A 79 -9.68 -5.27 -3.31
CA GLN A 79 -10.03 -4.45 -4.49
C GLN A 79 -11.55 -4.29 -4.66
N SER A 80 -12.35 -5.26 -4.20
CA SER A 80 -13.82 -5.19 -4.20
C SER A 80 -14.38 -4.09 -3.29
N ASP A 81 -13.63 -3.68 -2.26
CA ASP A 81 -14.08 -2.65 -1.33
C ASP A 81 -13.94 -1.24 -1.94
N ILE A 82 -13.00 -1.05 -2.87
CA ILE A 82 -12.69 0.24 -3.52
C ILE A 82 -12.51 0.01 -5.02
N PRO A 83 -13.59 -0.23 -5.79
CA PRO A 83 -13.49 -0.62 -7.20
C PRO A 83 -12.98 0.50 -8.13
N HIS A 84 -13.00 1.76 -7.67
CA HIS A 84 -12.66 2.94 -8.47
C HIS A 84 -11.19 3.34 -8.39
N ILE A 85 -10.40 2.74 -7.49
CA ILE A 85 -8.96 3.03 -7.32
C ILE A 85 -8.19 1.71 -7.29
N PRO A 86 -7.14 1.54 -8.11
CA PRO A 86 -6.33 0.32 -8.07
C PRO A 86 -5.58 0.21 -6.74
N LEU A 87 -5.67 -0.96 -6.13
CA LEU A 87 -4.87 -1.35 -4.96
C LEU A 87 -3.66 -2.16 -5.42
N PHE A 88 -2.46 -1.73 -5.03
CA PHE A 88 -1.21 -2.39 -5.32
C PHE A 88 -0.74 -3.17 -4.09
N ASP A 89 -1.06 -4.46 -4.06
CA ASP A 89 -0.51 -5.40 -3.08
C ASP A 89 0.98 -5.62 -3.35
N SER A 90 1.82 -5.00 -2.52
CA SER A 90 3.27 -5.13 -2.64
C SER A 90 3.73 -6.59 -2.54
N THR A 91 3.13 -7.40 -1.67
CA THR A 91 3.47 -8.81 -1.49
C THR A 91 3.21 -9.59 -2.77
N GLN A 92 2.02 -9.41 -3.35
CA GLN A 92 1.64 -10.09 -4.59
C GLN A 92 2.54 -9.67 -5.75
N LEU A 93 2.78 -8.37 -5.91
CA LEU A 93 3.63 -7.84 -6.99
C LEU A 93 5.08 -8.34 -6.88
N HIS A 94 5.64 -8.35 -5.66
CA HIS A 94 6.98 -8.88 -5.43
C HIS A 94 7.07 -10.38 -5.69
N ALA A 95 6.09 -11.17 -5.25
CA ALA A 95 6.05 -12.61 -5.51
C ALA A 95 5.94 -12.91 -7.01
N GLN A 96 5.08 -12.18 -7.73
CA GLN A 96 4.93 -12.31 -9.17
C GLN A 96 6.23 -11.97 -9.90
N LEU A 97 6.88 -10.86 -9.54
CA LEU A 97 8.16 -10.46 -10.13
C LEU A 97 9.25 -11.51 -9.87
N ALA A 98 9.31 -12.09 -8.67
CA ALA A 98 10.28 -13.13 -8.34
C ALA A 98 10.12 -14.38 -9.23
N VAL A 99 8.87 -14.81 -9.46
CA VAL A 99 8.56 -15.91 -10.38
C VAL A 99 8.91 -15.54 -11.82
N ASP A 100 8.52 -14.36 -12.29
CA ASP A 100 8.78 -13.92 -13.66
C ASP A 100 10.27 -13.73 -13.93
N TYR A 101 11.04 -13.25 -12.96
CA TYR A 101 12.50 -13.18 -13.03
C TYR A 101 13.12 -14.57 -13.17
N GLN A 102 12.71 -15.52 -12.32
CA GLN A 102 13.22 -16.90 -12.36
C GLN A 102 12.90 -17.60 -13.69
N LEU A 103 11.77 -17.28 -14.31
CA LEU A 103 11.34 -17.82 -15.59
C LEU A 103 11.88 -17.03 -16.80
N GLY A 104 12.70 -15.99 -16.58
CA GLY A 104 13.27 -15.15 -17.63
C GLY A 104 12.26 -14.28 -18.38
N ARG A 105 11.07 -14.03 -17.80
CA ARG A 105 10.02 -13.17 -18.39
C ARG A 105 10.25 -11.69 -18.09
N GLN A 106 10.98 -11.39 -17.01
CA GLN A 106 11.30 -10.04 -16.56
C GLN A 106 12.76 -9.98 -16.12
N ASN A 107 13.42 -8.82 -16.31
CA ASN A 107 14.75 -8.53 -15.78
C ASN A 107 14.64 -7.41 -14.73
N ILE A 108 15.28 -7.58 -13.57
CA ILE A 108 15.31 -6.58 -12.49
C ILE A 108 15.90 -5.24 -12.97
N GLU A 109 16.85 -5.27 -13.91
CA GLU A 109 17.47 -4.08 -14.49
C GLU A 109 16.44 -3.18 -15.21
N ALA A 110 15.34 -3.75 -15.71
CA ALA A 110 14.25 -2.98 -16.33
C ALA A 110 13.49 -2.08 -15.34
N PHE A 111 13.69 -2.27 -14.03
CA PHE A 111 13.06 -1.51 -12.94
C PHE A 111 14.06 -0.60 -12.20
N LEU A 112 15.24 -0.37 -12.79
CA LEU A 112 16.17 0.67 -12.33
C LEU A 112 15.70 2.04 -12.88
N PRO A 113 15.63 3.08 -12.02
CA PRO A 113 15.30 4.43 -12.43
C PRO A 113 16.43 5.07 -13.23
#